data_AF-A0A2D7SRV4-F1
#
_entry.id   AF-A0A2D7SRV4-F1
#
_cell.length_a   1.000
_cell.length_b   1.000
_cell.length_c   1.000
_cell.angle_alpha   90.00
_cell.angle_beta   90.00
_cell.angle_gamma   90.00
#
_symmetry.space_group_name_H-M   'P 1'
#
loop_
_entity.id
_entity.type
_entity.pdbx_description
1 polymer ?
#
loop_
_entity_poly.entity_id
_entity_poly.type
_entity_poly.pdbx_seq_one_letter_code
_entity_poly.pdbx_strand_id
1 'polypeptide(L)'
;MICENKPSEINNYSLNEKLNINYNVHELSKMSIEDLIKNLKYTIKNNSIPNITKLVYEFEKYFHIKNNINFKNENIKFDELHYNDFKKILIQYKKLKKEYVEKLESKFKYNLDLREEIINELKILIQSNNNNNSLFEKFNLLRDKWKKIGPIKKNLTEKIWKTYYHHVEKFYDYVKISDDIRNIEYQRNYKIKIDICIKSENLYKLKDLNKSFKKLQDLHEDWKQIGPVKNQYKEQIWNRFQEATKKIHKKRNDYYEQRNLIYKLNFEKKKQTI
;
A
#
# COMPACT_ATOMS: atom_id res chain seq x y z
N MET A 1 6.44 21.63 -20.19
CA MET A 1 5.71 20.36 -20.03
C MET A 1 6.61 19.34 -19.33
N ILE A 2 6.69 19.43 -18.00
CA ILE A 2 7.44 18.47 -17.19
C ILE A 2 6.41 17.43 -16.72
N CYS A 3 6.13 16.46 -17.59
CA CYS A 3 5.19 15.37 -17.28
C CYS A 3 5.92 14.33 -16.42
N GLU A 4 6.14 14.60 -15.13
CA GLU A 4 6.51 13.53 -14.19
C GLU A 4 5.35 12.53 -14.08
N ASN A 5 5.68 11.23 -14.10
CA ASN A 5 4.68 10.17 -14.13
C ASN A 5 3.90 10.12 -12.82
N LYS A 6 2.58 9.93 -12.98
CA LYS A 6 1.55 10.21 -11.99
C LYS A 6 1.70 9.35 -10.72
N PRO A 7 1.40 9.90 -9.54
CA PRO A 7 1.23 9.11 -8.31
C PRO A 7 0.20 7.98 -8.44
N SER A 8 -0.77 8.13 -9.34
CA SER A 8 -1.83 7.15 -9.59
C SER A 8 -1.35 5.83 -10.19
N GLU A 9 -0.24 5.82 -10.95
CA GLU A 9 0.30 4.59 -11.56
C GLU A 9 1.13 3.75 -10.58
N ILE A 10 1.75 4.39 -9.58
CA ILE A 10 2.53 3.71 -8.53
C ILE A 10 1.64 3.31 -7.34
N ASN A 11 0.51 4.02 -7.13
CA ASN A 11 -0.45 3.73 -6.06
C ASN A 11 -1.20 2.41 -6.20
N ASN A 12 -1.16 1.75 -7.37
CA ASN A 12 -1.78 0.44 -7.56
C ASN A 12 -1.07 -0.69 -6.81
N TYR A 13 0.18 -0.50 -6.37
CA TYR A 13 1.00 -1.60 -5.84
C TYR A 13 1.34 -1.48 -4.35
N SER A 14 1.12 -0.32 -3.74
CA SER A 14 1.57 0.03 -2.39
C SER A 14 0.56 -0.21 -1.27
N LEU A 15 -0.63 -0.75 -1.55
CA LEU A 15 -1.72 -0.81 -0.55
C LEU A 15 -2.25 -2.22 -0.24
N ASN A 16 -1.51 -3.26 -0.62
CA ASN A 16 -1.83 -4.62 -0.21
C ASN A 16 -0.87 -5.08 0.90
N GLU A 17 -0.99 -4.46 2.08
CA GLU A 17 -0.41 -5.02 3.30
C GLU A 17 -1.12 -6.35 3.63
N LYS A 18 -0.32 -7.42 3.59
CA LYS A 18 -0.46 -8.70 4.32
C LYS A 18 -1.67 -9.59 3.99
N LEU A 19 -1.42 -10.52 3.06
CA LEU A 19 -2.12 -11.81 3.00
C LEU A 19 -1.26 -12.86 3.70
N ASN A 20 -1.79 -13.47 4.76
CA ASN A 20 -1.38 -14.81 5.21
C ASN A 20 -2.44 -15.49 6.09
N ILE A 21 -3.72 -15.16 5.90
CA ILE A 21 -4.83 -15.88 6.51
C ILE A 21 -5.90 -16.02 5.43
N ASN A 22 -5.94 -17.17 4.76
CA ASN A 22 -6.91 -17.47 3.71
C ASN A 22 -7.81 -18.62 4.17
N TYR A 23 -8.54 -18.41 5.27
CA TYR A 23 -9.65 -19.30 5.60
C TYR A 23 -10.75 -19.09 4.55
N ASN A 24 -11.19 -20.16 3.91
CA ASN A 24 -12.42 -20.17 3.11
C ASN A 24 -13.55 -20.83 3.93
N VAL A 25 -14.81 -20.61 3.54
CA VAL A 25 -15.99 -21.25 4.15
C VAL A 25 -15.84 -22.77 4.35
N HIS A 26 -15.08 -23.46 3.49
CA HIS A 26 -14.87 -24.92 3.55
C HIS A 26 -13.86 -25.38 4.63
N GLU A 27 -12.90 -24.53 5.00
CA GLU A 27 -12.00 -24.81 6.13
C GLU A 27 -12.72 -24.55 7.45
N LEU A 28 -13.57 -23.51 7.50
CA LEU A 28 -14.38 -23.18 8.66
C LEU A 28 -15.40 -24.29 8.99
N SER A 29 -15.92 -25.00 7.99
CA SER A 29 -16.88 -26.09 8.19
C SER A 29 -16.31 -27.35 8.86
N LYS A 30 -14.99 -27.45 9.03
CA LYS A 30 -14.32 -28.60 9.68
C LYS A 30 -14.11 -28.42 11.18
N MET A 31 -14.34 -27.21 11.69
CA MET A 31 -14.09 -26.86 13.07
C MET A 31 -15.39 -26.87 13.87
N SER A 32 -15.31 -27.15 15.17
CA SER A 32 -16.45 -26.95 16.06
C SER A 32 -16.82 -25.46 16.12
N ILE A 33 -18.08 -25.16 16.44
CA ILE A 33 -18.55 -23.77 16.61
C ILE A 33 -17.75 -23.05 17.72
N GLU A 34 -17.38 -23.78 18.77
CA GLU A 34 -16.57 -23.25 19.88
C GLU A 34 -15.16 -22.91 19.44
N ASP A 35 -14.52 -23.78 18.66
CA ASP A 35 -13.20 -23.51 18.09
C ASP A 35 -13.24 -22.35 17.11
N LEU A 36 -14.31 -22.21 16.33
CA LEU A 36 -14.54 -21.09 15.43
C LEU A 36 -14.61 -19.76 16.19
N ILE A 37 -15.40 -19.71 17.26
CA ILE A 37 -15.53 -18.52 18.12
C ILE A 37 -14.19 -18.20 18.81
N LYS A 38 -13.50 -19.21 19.34
CA LYS A 38 -12.19 -19.06 19.99
C LYS A 38 -11.13 -18.53 19.03
N ASN A 39 -11.08 -19.06 17.81
CA ASN A 39 -10.17 -18.60 16.76
C ASN A 39 -10.48 -17.19 16.29
N LEU A 40 -11.76 -16.85 16.07
CA LEU A 40 -12.17 -15.49 15.72
C LEU A 40 -11.73 -14.48 16.78
N LYS A 41 -11.95 -14.80 18.07
CA LYS A 41 -11.55 -13.99 19.22
C LYS A 41 -10.03 -13.81 19.32
N TYR A 42 -9.27 -14.90 19.16
CA TYR A 42 -7.81 -14.84 19.11
C TYR A 42 -7.32 -13.97 17.95
N THR A 43 -7.93 -14.11 16.78
CA THR A 43 -7.50 -13.40 15.56
C THR A 43 -7.76 -11.91 15.67
N ILE A 44 -8.92 -11.49 16.20
CA ILE A 44 -9.25 -10.07 16.44
C ILE A 44 -8.27 -9.44 17.42
N LYS A 45 -7.78 -10.19 18.42
CA LYS A 45 -6.83 -9.69 19.42
C LYS A 45 -5.41 -9.53 18.86
N ASN A 46 -4.99 -10.40 17.94
CA ASN A 46 -3.58 -10.54 17.56
C ASN A 46 -3.24 -10.10 16.13
N ASN A 47 -4.23 -9.71 15.31
CA ASN A 47 -4.01 -9.28 13.92
C ASN A 47 -4.52 -7.86 13.66
N SER A 48 -3.99 -7.22 12.61
CA SER A 48 -4.46 -5.90 12.21
C SER A 48 -5.89 -5.96 11.64
N ILE A 49 -6.67 -4.90 11.86
CA ILE A 49 -8.07 -4.77 11.41
C ILE A 49 -8.26 -5.06 9.90
N PRO A 50 -7.37 -4.62 8.99
CA PRO A 50 -7.49 -4.96 7.58
C PRO A 50 -7.42 -6.47 7.32
N ASN A 51 -6.61 -7.20 8.08
CA ASN A 51 -6.38 -8.64 7.89
C ASN A 51 -7.56 -9.49 8.37
N ILE A 52 -8.28 -9.02 9.38
CA ILE A 52 -9.45 -9.72 9.95
C ILE A 52 -10.74 -9.43 9.16
N THR A 53 -10.76 -8.42 8.28
CA THR A 53 -11.98 -8.03 7.57
C THR A 53 -12.49 -9.12 6.63
N LYS A 54 -11.58 -9.72 5.85
CA LYS A 54 -11.90 -10.85 4.96
C LYS A 54 -12.32 -12.07 5.78
N LEU A 55 -11.63 -12.31 6.89
CA LEU A 55 -11.94 -13.43 7.77
C LEU A 55 -13.35 -13.30 8.36
N VAL A 56 -13.67 -12.17 8.99
CA VAL A 56 -14.99 -11.91 9.56
C VAL A 56 -16.09 -12.08 8.52
N TYR A 57 -15.88 -11.64 7.27
CA TYR A 57 -16.82 -11.86 6.17
C TYR A 57 -17.04 -13.34 5.86
N GLU A 58 -15.98 -14.14 5.79
CA GLU A 58 -16.07 -15.60 5.58
C GLU A 58 -16.80 -16.30 6.75
N PHE A 59 -16.57 -15.86 7.98
CA PHE A 59 -17.32 -16.34 9.15
C PHE A 59 -18.80 -15.93 9.05
N GLU A 60 -19.14 -14.67 8.80
CA GLU A 60 -20.53 -14.22 8.61
C GLU A 60 -21.23 -15.06 7.54
N LYS A 61 -20.58 -15.30 6.40
CA LYS A 61 -21.10 -16.16 5.33
C LYS A 61 -21.35 -17.60 5.79
N TYR A 62 -20.42 -18.20 6.54
CA TYR A 62 -20.59 -19.53 7.11
C TYR A 62 -21.79 -19.62 8.06
N PHE A 63 -21.96 -18.65 8.97
CA PHE A 63 -23.09 -18.61 9.91
C PHE A 63 -24.43 -18.43 9.19
N HIS A 64 -24.49 -17.61 8.13
CA HIS A 64 -25.68 -17.48 7.30
C HIS A 64 -26.05 -18.79 6.59
N ILE A 65 -25.06 -19.52 6.05
CA ILE A 65 -25.29 -20.81 5.39
C ILE A 65 -25.81 -21.84 6.40
N LYS A 66 -25.19 -21.97 7.58
CA LYS A 66 -25.63 -22.91 8.62
C LYS A 66 -27.02 -22.59 9.17
N ASN A 67 -27.35 -21.31 9.38
CA ASN A 67 -28.70 -20.93 9.80
C ASN A 67 -29.75 -21.28 8.73
N ASN A 68 -29.46 -21.05 7.45
CA ASN A 68 -30.38 -21.42 6.37
C ASN A 68 -30.56 -22.95 6.21
N ILE A 69 -29.53 -23.74 6.52
CA ILE A 69 -29.62 -25.22 6.54
C ILE A 69 -30.46 -25.71 7.72
N ASN A 70 -30.32 -25.08 8.90
CA ASN A 70 -31.12 -25.40 10.09
C ASN A 70 -32.61 -25.06 9.91
N PHE A 71 -32.96 -24.01 9.14
CA PHE A 71 -34.36 -23.74 8.78
C PHE A 71 -35.01 -24.83 7.92
N LYS A 72 -34.21 -25.67 7.23
CA LYS A 72 -34.71 -26.78 6.41
C LYS A 72 -34.76 -28.12 7.15
N ASN A 73 -33.99 -28.27 8.22
CA ASN A 73 -33.93 -29.48 9.05
C ASN A 73 -34.25 -29.10 10.50
N GLU A 74 -35.48 -29.35 10.94
CA GLU A 74 -36.01 -28.95 12.27
C GLU A 74 -35.19 -29.46 13.48
N ASN A 75 -34.21 -30.34 13.28
CA ASN A 75 -33.48 -31.04 14.36
C ASN A 75 -32.07 -30.53 14.67
N ILE A 76 -31.63 -29.38 14.16
CA ILE A 76 -30.39 -28.75 14.63
C ILE A 76 -30.68 -27.28 14.92
N LYS A 77 -31.16 -26.96 16.12
CA LYS A 77 -31.12 -25.57 16.60
C LYS A 77 -29.65 -25.22 16.85
N PHE A 78 -29.18 -24.15 16.22
CA PHE A 78 -27.91 -23.54 16.60
C PHE A 78 -28.08 -23.08 18.05
N ASP A 79 -27.23 -23.55 18.98
CA ASP A 79 -27.35 -23.19 20.39
C ASP A 79 -27.31 -21.66 20.53
N GLU A 80 -28.37 -21.11 21.11
CA GLU A 80 -28.63 -19.68 21.25
C GLU A 80 -27.46 -18.99 21.97
N LEU A 81 -26.75 -19.73 22.82
CA LEU A 81 -25.55 -19.29 23.52
C LEU A 81 -24.41 -18.93 22.56
N HIS A 82 -24.02 -19.84 21.65
CA HIS A 82 -22.92 -19.59 20.71
C HIS A 82 -23.25 -18.49 19.70
N TYR A 83 -24.53 -18.33 19.33
CA TYR A 83 -24.96 -17.25 18.43
C TYR A 83 -24.81 -15.89 19.09
N ASN A 84 -25.20 -15.79 20.36
CA ASN A 84 -25.04 -14.57 21.14
C ASN A 84 -23.57 -14.20 21.32
N ASP A 85 -22.69 -15.18 21.55
CA ASP A 85 -21.25 -14.95 21.66
C ASP A 85 -20.62 -14.51 20.33
N PHE A 86 -21.01 -15.11 19.21
CA PHE A 86 -20.60 -14.63 17.88
C PHE A 86 -21.05 -13.18 17.64
N LYS A 87 -22.29 -12.85 17.97
CA LYS A 87 -22.85 -11.49 17.83
C LYS A 87 -22.08 -10.46 18.67
N LYS A 88 -21.71 -10.80 19.91
CA LYS A 88 -20.85 -9.96 20.76
C LYS A 88 -19.49 -9.69 20.12
N ILE A 89 -18.85 -10.72 19.54
CA ILE A 89 -17.56 -10.56 18.87
C ILE A 89 -17.68 -9.68 17.62
N LEU A 90 -18.75 -9.81 16.84
CA LEU A 90 -18.99 -8.92 15.69
C LEU A 90 -19.19 -7.47 16.10
N ILE A 91 -19.90 -7.20 17.21
CA ILE A 91 -20.05 -5.84 17.75
C ILE A 91 -18.69 -5.28 18.13
N GLN A 92 -17.86 -6.06 18.83
CA GLN A 92 -16.51 -5.66 19.22
C GLN A 92 -15.63 -5.37 17.98
N TYR A 93 -15.68 -6.23 16.97
CA TYR A 93 -14.96 -6.02 15.71
C TYR A 93 -15.42 -4.74 14.98
N LYS A 94 -16.73 -4.51 14.87
CA LYS A 94 -17.29 -3.29 14.26
C LYS A 94 -16.80 -2.02 14.98
N LYS A 95 -16.75 -2.04 16.31
CA LYS A 95 -16.19 -0.95 17.12
C LYS A 95 -14.71 -0.72 16.82
N LEU A 96 -13.89 -1.78 16.87
CA LEU A 96 -12.45 -1.69 16.56
C LEU A 96 -12.19 -1.22 15.13
N LYS A 97 -13.01 -1.67 14.17
CA LYS A 97 -12.93 -1.24 12.77
C LYS A 97 -13.23 0.24 12.62
N LYS A 98 -14.29 0.74 13.29
CA LYS A 98 -14.64 2.15 13.30
C LYS A 98 -13.47 3.00 13.85
N GLU A 99 -12.95 2.64 15.01
CA GLU A 99 -11.82 3.34 15.64
C GLU A 99 -10.56 3.33 14.76
N TYR A 100 -10.30 2.22 14.06
CA TYR A 100 -9.19 2.11 13.12
C TYR A 100 -9.34 3.04 11.91
N VAL A 101 -10.55 3.10 11.32
CA VAL A 101 -10.85 3.99 10.20
C VAL A 101 -10.73 5.45 10.63
N GLU A 102 -11.30 5.82 11.77
CA GLU A 102 -11.20 7.18 12.32
C GLU A 102 -9.74 7.60 12.53
N LYS A 103 -8.91 6.73 13.13
CA LYS A 103 -7.47 6.99 13.29
C LYS A 103 -6.74 7.18 11.96
N LEU A 104 -7.07 6.38 10.93
CA LEU A 104 -6.48 6.55 9.59
C LEU A 104 -6.91 7.86 8.96
N GLU A 105 -8.18 8.24 9.07
CA GLU A 105 -8.69 9.49 8.53
C GLU A 105 -8.05 10.70 9.20
N SER A 106 -7.90 10.70 10.52
CA SER A 106 -7.16 11.74 11.25
C SER A 106 -5.71 11.84 10.79
N LYS A 107 -5.02 10.70 10.58
CA LYS A 107 -3.64 10.69 10.05
C LYS A 107 -3.57 11.25 8.64
N PHE A 108 -4.49 10.87 7.75
CA PHE A 108 -4.52 11.39 6.38
C PHE A 108 -4.82 12.89 6.34
N LYS A 109 -5.68 13.39 7.23
CA LYS A 109 -5.96 14.82 7.37
C LYS A 109 -4.72 15.57 7.86
N TYR A 110 -4.08 15.10 8.94
CA TYR A 110 -2.84 15.69 9.43
C TYR A 110 -1.73 15.74 8.37
N ASN A 111 -1.53 14.65 7.63
CA ASN A 111 -0.56 14.60 6.54
C ASN A 111 -0.93 15.54 5.37
N LEU A 112 -2.23 15.76 5.12
CA LEU A 112 -2.69 16.70 4.11
C LEU A 112 -2.35 18.13 4.52
N ASP A 113 -2.68 18.50 5.76
CA ASP A 113 -2.44 19.83 6.31
C ASP A 113 -0.94 20.19 6.24
N LEU A 114 -0.05 19.27 6.66
CA LEU A 114 1.40 19.44 6.54
C LEU A 114 1.88 19.62 5.09
N ARG A 115 1.27 18.91 4.13
CA ARG A 115 1.62 19.05 2.71
C ARG A 115 1.18 20.40 2.16
N GLU A 116 0.00 20.88 2.55
CA GLU A 116 -0.51 22.20 2.16
C GLU A 116 0.32 23.33 2.79
N GLU A 117 0.76 23.16 4.04
CA GLU A 117 1.68 24.08 4.71
C GLU A 117 3.01 24.19 3.95
N ILE A 118 3.65 23.07 3.59
CA ILE A 118 4.88 23.07 2.78
C ILE A 118 4.68 23.80 1.45
N ILE A 119 3.55 23.58 0.78
CA ILE A 119 3.23 24.24 -0.48
C ILE A 119 3.11 25.76 -0.27
N ASN A 120 2.53 26.21 0.84
CA ASN A 120 2.42 27.63 1.16
C ASN A 120 3.78 28.23 1.54
N GLU A 121 4.59 27.53 2.34
CA GLU A 121 5.98 27.94 2.64
C GLU A 121 6.79 28.09 1.35
N LEU A 122 6.66 27.15 0.39
CA LEU A 122 7.30 27.26 -0.93
C LEU A 122 6.85 28.50 -1.71
N LYS A 123 5.55 28.84 -1.67
CA LYS A 123 5.04 30.07 -2.33
C LYS A 123 5.65 31.33 -1.75
N ILE A 124 5.68 31.43 -0.42
CA ILE A 124 6.26 32.57 0.31
C ILE A 124 7.75 32.68 -0.03
N LEU A 125 8.45 31.56 -0.06
CA LEU A 125 9.88 31.49 -0.36
C LEU A 125 10.22 31.96 -1.77
N ILE A 126 9.35 31.69 -2.76
CA ILE A 126 9.48 32.22 -4.13
C ILE A 126 9.18 33.72 -4.20
N GLN A 127 8.29 34.23 -3.35
CA GLN A 127 7.89 35.65 -3.32
C GLN A 127 8.88 36.53 -2.53
N SER A 128 9.64 35.95 -1.60
CA SER A 128 10.67 36.68 -0.87
C SER A 128 11.84 37.01 -1.79
N ASN A 129 11.98 38.29 -2.17
CA ASN A 129 12.99 38.83 -3.11
C ASN A 129 14.47 38.76 -2.64
N ASN A 130 14.82 37.78 -1.80
CA ASN A 130 16.12 37.68 -1.15
C ASN A 130 16.96 36.55 -1.75
N ASN A 131 17.68 36.83 -2.84
CA ASN A 131 18.56 35.86 -3.49
C ASN A 131 19.86 35.65 -2.71
N ASN A 132 19.86 34.70 -1.77
CA ASN A 132 21.06 34.26 -1.07
C ASN A 132 21.04 32.73 -0.83
N ASN A 133 22.19 32.15 -0.45
CA ASN A 133 22.35 30.71 -0.22
C ASN A 133 21.32 30.13 0.77
N SER A 134 20.76 30.96 1.66
CA SER A 134 19.72 30.56 2.62
C SER A 134 18.38 30.15 1.98
N LEU A 135 18.06 30.63 0.77
CA LEU A 135 16.86 30.18 0.03
C LEU A 135 16.94 28.69 -0.30
N PHE A 136 18.12 28.23 -0.74
CA PHE A 136 18.31 26.84 -1.14
C PHE A 136 18.32 25.90 0.07
N GLU A 137 18.89 26.33 1.20
CA GLU A 137 18.83 25.58 2.46
C GLU A 137 17.38 25.41 2.93
N LYS A 138 16.60 26.49 2.95
CA LYS A 138 15.17 26.44 3.31
C LYS A 138 14.36 25.57 2.35
N PHE A 139 14.62 25.65 1.05
CA PHE A 139 13.99 24.79 0.05
C PHE A 139 14.30 23.30 0.29
N ASN A 140 15.56 22.96 0.57
CA ASN A 140 15.95 21.57 0.88
C ASN A 140 15.29 21.06 2.16
N LEU A 141 15.17 21.90 3.20
CA LEU A 141 14.43 21.54 4.42
C LEU A 141 12.95 21.24 4.11
N LEU A 142 12.29 22.05 3.29
CA LEU A 142 10.91 21.82 2.85
C LEU A 142 10.78 20.52 2.06
N ARG A 143 11.72 20.24 1.16
CA ARG A 143 11.76 19.00 0.40
C ARG A 143 11.94 17.78 1.30
N ASP A 144 12.82 17.86 2.30
CA ASP A 144 13.06 16.76 3.23
C ASP A 144 11.88 16.54 4.17
N LYS A 145 11.22 17.61 4.64
CA LYS A 145 9.93 17.50 5.34
C LYS A 145 8.89 16.80 4.47
N TRP A 146 8.76 17.21 3.20
CA TRP A 146 7.79 16.61 2.27
C TRP A 146 7.97 15.10 2.12
N LYS A 147 9.21 14.64 1.99
CA LYS A 147 9.53 13.20 1.88
C LYS A 147 9.15 12.39 3.12
N LYS A 148 9.20 13.00 4.31
CA LYS A 148 8.87 12.34 5.58
C LYS A 148 7.36 12.24 5.84
N ILE A 149 6.53 13.01 5.13
CA ILE A 149 5.08 12.99 5.33
C ILE A 149 4.48 11.71 4.76
N GLY A 150 3.67 11.05 5.59
CA GLY A 150 2.97 9.82 5.24
C GLY A 150 1.90 10.00 4.13
N PRO A 151 1.13 8.94 3.85
CA PRO A 151 0.10 8.95 2.82
C PRO A 151 -1.05 9.90 3.15
N ILE A 152 -1.75 10.34 2.10
CA ILE A 152 -3.00 11.12 2.16
C ILE A 152 -4.11 10.37 1.41
N LYS A 153 -5.36 10.87 1.48
CA LYS A 153 -6.48 10.26 0.75
C LYS A 153 -6.18 10.16 -0.76
N LYS A 154 -6.51 9.01 -1.36
CA LYS A 154 -6.17 8.68 -2.76
C LYS A 154 -6.69 9.73 -3.75
N ASN A 155 -7.92 10.19 -3.55
CA ASN A 155 -8.57 11.21 -4.39
C ASN A 155 -7.87 12.58 -4.38
N LEU A 156 -7.14 12.91 -3.31
CA LEU A 156 -6.40 14.17 -3.18
C LEU A 156 -4.92 14.06 -3.54
N THR A 157 -4.39 12.83 -3.58
CA THR A 157 -2.95 12.56 -3.78
C THR A 157 -2.42 13.21 -5.05
N GLU A 158 -3.14 13.07 -6.16
CA GLU A 158 -2.71 13.60 -7.46
C GLU A 158 -2.71 15.14 -7.48
N LYS A 159 -3.78 15.76 -6.95
CA LYS A 159 -3.90 17.22 -6.91
C LYS A 159 -2.78 17.85 -6.10
N ILE A 160 -2.57 17.39 -4.86
CA ILE A 160 -1.56 17.93 -3.94
C ILE A 160 -0.15 17.77 -4.49
N TRP A 161 0.13 16.60 -5.09
CA TRP A 161 1.40 16.34 -5.73
C TRP A 161 1.65 17.30 -6.91
N LYS A 162 0.68 17.47 -7.83
CA LYS A 162 0.81 18.40 -8.96
C LYS A 162 1.09 19.83 -8.50
N THR A 163 0.37 20.30 -7.48
CA THR A 163 0.56 21.64 -6.92
C THR A 163 1.95 21.82 -6.34
N TYR A 164 2.44 20.86 -5.56
CA TYR A 164 3.80 20.89 -5.01
C TYR A 164 4.86 20.99 -6.11
N TYR A 165 4.79 20.12 -7.12
CA TYR A 165 5.77 20.10 -8.21
C TYR A 165 5.76 21.39 -9.02
N HIS A 166 4.58 21.96 -9.30
CA HIS A 166 4.47 23.26 -9.96
C HIS A 166 5.21 24.37 -9.20
N HIS A 167 5.12 24.38 -7.86
CA HIS A 167 5.85 25.36 -7.05
C HIS A 167 7.35 25.08 -6.97
N VAL A 168 7.76 23.81 -6.96
CA VAL A 168 9.16 23.42 -7.06
C VAL A 168 9.77 23.90 -8.39
N GLU A 169 9.07 23.70 -9.51
CA GLU A 169 9.51 24.18 -10.83
C GLU A 169 9.66 25.70 -10.84
N LYS A 170 8.65 26.42 -10.34
CA LYS A 170 8.70 27.88 -10.21
C LYS A 170 9.86 28.36 -9.35
N PHE A 171 10.20 27.64 -8.28
CA PHE A 171 11.38 27.96 -7.46
C PHE A 171 12.67 27.83 -8.27
N TYR A 172 12.84 26.75 -9.03
CA TYR A 172 14.02 26.58 -9.87
C TYR A 172 14.12 27.60 -11.00
N ASP A 173 13.00 28.08 -11.53
CA ASP A 173 12.98 29.17 -12.51
C ASP A 173 13.28 30.52 -11.86
N TYR A 174 12.78 30.76 -10.65
CA TYR A 174 13.00 31.98 -9.87
C TYR A 174 14.47 32.16 -9.48
N VAL A 175 15.12 31.12 -8.96
CA VAL A 175 16.49 31.22 -8.45
C VAL A 175 17.53 31.45 -9.56
N LYS A 176 17.15 31.36 -10.85
CA LYS A 176 18.07 31.47 -12.01
C LYS A 176 19.37 30.69 -11.76
N ILE A 177 19.24 29.49 -11.21
CA ILE A 177 20.39 28.61 -10.95
C ILE A 177 21.09 28.42 -12.29
N SER A 178 22.39 28.72 -12.35
CA SER A 178 23.20 28.47 -13.55
C SER A 178 22.95 27.05 -14.02
N ASP A 179 22.76 26.87 -15.33
CA ASP A 179 22.40 25.57 -15.93
C ASP A 179 23.28 24.42 -15.41
N ASP A 180 24.50 24.72 -14.98
CA ASP A 180 25.47 23.81 -14.37
C ASP A 180 24.98 23.11 -13.10
N ILE A 181 24.42 23.82 -12.13
CA ILE A 181 23.96 23.20 -10.87
C ILE A 181 22.72 22.33 -11.13
N ARG A 182 21.80 22.80 -12.00
CA ARG A 182 20.64 22.01 -12.45
C ARG A 182 21.07 20.75 -13.21
N ASN A 183 22.08 20.87 -14.06
CA ASN A 183 22.67 19.74 -14.76
C ASN A 183 23.34 18.75 -13.80
N ILE A 184 24.06 19.22 -12.77
CA ILE A 184 24.66 18.38 -11.73
C ILE A 184 23.58 17.60 -10.99
N GLU A 185 22.48 18.24 -10.60
CA GLU A 185 21.38 17.56 -9.91
C GLU A 185 20.66 16.56 -10.81
N TYR A 186 20.44 16.86 -12.09
CA TYR A 186 19.89 15.91 -13.05
C TYR A 186 20.80 14.69 -13.23
N GLN A 187 22.12 14.89 -13.29
CA GLN A 187 23.08 13.80 -13.37
C GLN A 187 23.08 12.95 -12.09
N ARG A 188 22.98 13.58 -10.92
CA ARG A 188 22.87 12.88 -9.63
C ARG A 188 21.58 12.05 -9.58
N ASN A 189 20.43 12.65 -9.92
CA ASN A 189 19.15 11.96 -9.96
C ASN A 189 19.18 10.80 -10.96
N TYR A 190 19.79 11.01 -12.14
CA TYR A 190 19.96 9.97 -13.15
C TYR A 190 20.72 8.77 -12.61
N LYS A 191 21.87 8.98 -11.97
CA LYS A 191 22.67 7.90 -11.36
C LYS A 191 21.87 7.12 -10.31
N ILE A 192 21.15 7.81 -9.44
CA ILE A 192 20.34 7.15 -8.39
C ILE A 192 19.19 6.34 -9.02
N LYS A 193 18.49 6.88 -10.03
CA LYS A 193 17.41 6.13 -10.69
C LYS A 193 17.92 4.90 -11.44
N ILE A 194 19.11 4.98 -12.05
CA ILE A 194 19.77 3.83 -12.66
C ILE A 194 20.10 2.76 -11.61
N ASP A 195 20.63 3.15 -10.45
CA ASP A 195 20.89 2.23 -9.34
C ASP A 195 19.61 1.55 -8.83
N ILE A 196 18.50 2.29 -8.75
CA ILE A 196 17.18 1.70 -8.46
C ILE A 196 16.79 0.65 -9.50
N CYS A 197 16.94 0.94 -10.80
CA CYS A 197 16.64 -0.04 -11.85
C CYS A 197 17.46 -1.32 -11.67
N ILE A 198 18.77 -1.19 -11.43
CA ILE A 198 19.68 -2.33 -11.23
C ILE A 198 19.27 -3.13 -9.99
N LYS A 199 18.97 -2.45 -8.87
CA LYS A 199 18.49 -3.10 -7.65
C LYS A 199 17.19 -3.86 -7.89
N SER A 200 16.21 -3.24 -8.55
CA SER A 200 14.93 -3.85 -8.91
C SER A 200 15.11 -5.09 -9.79
N GLU A 201 15.95 -5.02 -10.82
CA GLU A 201 16.25 -6.16 -11.70
C GLU A 201 16.86 -7.34 -10.92
N ASN A 202 17.72 -7.05 -9.95
CA ASN A 202 18.34 -8.09 -9.11
C ASN A 202 17.36 -8.72 -8.11
N LEU A 203 16.25 -8.07 -7.74
CA LEU A 203 15.24 -8.66 -6.87
C LEU A 203 14.61 -9.91 -7.49
N TYR A 204 14.51 -9.99 -8.82
CA TYR A 204 14.01 -11.18 -9.51
C TYR A 204 14.81 -12.45 -9.19
N LYS A 205 16.13 -12.31 -8.92
CA LYS A 205 17.03 -13.42 -8.61
C LYS A 205 16.88 -13.95 -7.17
N LEU A 206 16.22 -13.20 -6.28
CA LEU A 206 16.01 -13.64 -4.90
C LEU A 206 15.02 -14.83 -4.85
N LYS A 207 15.36 -15.83 -4.02
CA LYS A 207 14.50 -16.99 -3.74
C LYS A 207 13.30 -16.62 -2.87
N ASP A 208 13.51 -15.76 -1.88
CA ASP A 208 12.44 -15.28 -0.99
C ASP A 208 11.58 -14.22 -1.67
N LEU A 209 10.38 -14.62 -2.11
CA LEU A 209 9.41 -13.76 -2.78
C LEU A 209 8.89 -12.64 -1.89
N ASN A 210 8.70 -12.90 -0.59
CA ASN A 210 8.18 -11.89 0.34
C ASN A 210 9.23 -10.80 0.57
N LYS A 211 10.48 -11.20 0.77
CA LYS A 211 11.61 -10.27 0.90
C LYS A 211 11.86 -9.50 -0.40
N SER A 212 11.77 -10.16 -1.55
CA SER A 212 11.86 -9.51 -2.86
C SER A 212 10.77 -8.44 -3.02
N PHE A 213 9.53 -8.75 -2.65
CA PHE A 213 8.42 -7.82 -2.79
C PHE A 213 8.54 -6.63 -1.84
N LYS A 214 8.94 -6.86 -0.59
CA LYS A 214 9.17 -5.78 0.38
C LYS A 214 10.25 -4.82 -0.11
N LYS A 215 11.37 -5.33 -0.59
CA LYS A 215 12.43 -4.49 -1.16
C LYS A 215 11.96 -3.72 -2.40
N LEU A 216 11.12 -4.32 -3.24
CA LEU A 216 10.55 -3.64 -4.41
C LEU A 216 9.69 -2.44 -3.97
N GLN A 217 8.91 -2.62 -2.90
CA GLN A 217 8.10 -1.54 -2.32
C GLN A 217 8.98 -0.39 -1.81
N ASP A 218 10.05 -0.71 -1.09
CA ASP A 218 11.03 0.29 -0.63
C ASP A 218 11.64 1.06 -1.82
N LEU A 219 12.01 0.36 -2.91
CA LEU A 219 12.53 0.99 -4.13
C LEU A 219 11.49 1.89 -4.84
N HIS A 220 10.20 1.55 -4.78
CA HIS A 220 9.14 2.43 -5.28
C HIS A 220 9.00 3.71 -4.45
N GLU A 221 9.26 3.65 -3.15
CA GLU A 221 9.27 4.82 -2.28
C GLU A 221 10.49 5.69 -2.57
N ASP A 222 11.68 5.08 -2.67
CA ASP A 222 12.91 5.78 -3.06
C ASP A 222 12.76 6.49 -4.41
N TRP A 223 12.17 5.81 -5.40
CA TRP A 223 11.91 6.39 -6.72
C TRP A 223 11.08 7.67 -6.67
N LYS A 224 10.07 7.73 -5.79
CA LYS A 224 9.20 8.92 -5.60
C LYS A 224 9.93 10.09 -4.97
N GLN A 225 10.99 9.84 -4.22
CA GLN A 225 11.75 10.88 -3.51
C GLN A 225 12.82 11.53 -4.40
N ILE A 226 13.20 10.87 -5.50
CA ILE A 226 14.22 11.37 -6.43
C ILE A 226 13.59 12.31 -7.45
N GLY A 227 14.22 13.47 -7.60
CA GLY A 227 13.76 14.51 -8.52
C GLY A 227 13.89 14.13 -10.00
N PRO A 228 13.61 15.09 -10.89
CA PRO A 228 13.62 14.85 -12.33
C PRO A 228 15.02 14.54 -12.87
N VAL A 229 15.02 13.93 -14.05
CA VAL A 229 16.20 13.69 -14.89
C VAL A 229 16.01 14.43 -16.22
N LYS A 230 17.08 14.61 -17.01
CA LYS A 230 16.96 15.20 -18.35
C LYS A 230 15.92 14.48 -19.18
N ASN A 231 15.11 15.23 -19.94
CA ASN A 231 13.98 14.70 -20.71
C ASN A 231 14.36 13.48 -21.58
N GLN A 232 15.53 13.52 -22.22
CA GLN A 232 16.04 12.44 -23.07
C GLN A 232 16.16 11.08 -22.37
N TYR A 233 16.32 11.04 -21.04
CA TYR A 233 16.50 9.79 -20.29
C TYR A 233 15.27 9.35 -19.52
N LYS A 234 14.26 10.22 -19.41
CA LYS A 234 13.14 10.04 -18.50
C LYS A 234 12.32 8.79 -18.82
N GLU A 235 11.93 8.65 -20.08
CA GLU A 235 11.10 7.55 -20.56
C GLU A 235 11.84 6.21 -20.48
N GLN A 236 13.09 6.19 -20.93
CA GLN A 236 13.91 4.98 -20.92
C GLN A 236 14.08 4.39 -19.50
N ILE A 237 14.45 5.22 -18.52
CA ILE A 237 14.65 4.76 -17.14
C ILE A 237 13.31 4.33 -16.52
N TRP A 238 12.23 5.06 -16.80
CA TRP A 238 10.90 4.69 -16.30
C TRP A 238 10.45 3.33 -16.83
N ASN A 239 10.55 3.11 -18.13
CA ASN A 239 10.16 1.85 -18.74
C ASN A 239 10.99 0.69 -18.18
N ARG A 240 12.30 0.88 -17.99
CA ARG A 240 13.19 -0.11 -17.38
C ARG A 240 12.76 -0.47 -15.94
N PHE A 241 12.45 0.53 -15.12
CA PHE A 241 11.97 0.29 -13.76
C PHE A 241 10.61 -0.44 -13.75
N GLN A 242 9.68 -0.01 -14.60
CA GLN A 242 8.36 -0.63 -14.75
C GLN A 242 8.45 -2.09 -15.20
N GLU A 243 9.33 -2.40 -16.15
CA GLU A 243 9.58 -3.77 -16.60
C GLU A 243 10.05 -4.68 -15.44
N ALA A 244 11.00 -4.20 -14.63
CA ALA A 244 11.49 -4.94 -13.48
C ALA A 244 10.39 -5.18 -12.44
N THR A 245 9.60 -4.15 -12.14
CA THR A 245 8.42 -4.23 -11.26
C THR A 245 7.43 -5.27 -11.78
N LYS A 246 7.03 -5.20 -13.06
CA LYS A 246 6.11 -6.17 -13.69
C LYS A 246 6.58 -7.61 -13.55
N LYS A 247 7.87 -7.88 -13.78
CA LYS A 247 8.47 -9.23 -13.65
C LYS A 247 8.33 -9.80 -12.24
N ILE A 248 8.56 -8.98 -11.21
CA ILE A 248 8.45 -9.41 -9.80
C ILE A 248 6.99 -9.66 -9.42
N HIS A 249 6.07 -8.80 -9.85
CA HIS A 249 4.63 -9.00 -9.65
C HIS A 249 4.14 -10.28 -10.29
N LYS A 250 4.53 -10.54 -11.55
CA LYS A 250 4.20 -11.78 -12.25
C LYS A 250 4.72 -13.01 -11.49
N LYS A 251 6.00 -13.01 -11.11
CA LYS A 251 6.61 -14.10 -10.31
C LYS A 251 5.84 -14.37 -9.01
N ARG A 252 5.36 -13.32 -8.34
CA ARG A 252 4.56 -13.45 -7.12
C ARG A 252 3.18 -14.05 -7.42
N ASN A 253 2.49 -13.56 -8.43
CA ASN A 253 1.17 -14.06 -8.82
C ASN A 253 1.23 -15.55 -9.21
N ASP A 254 2.19 -15.91 -10.07
CA ASP A 254 2.38 -17.30 -10.52
C ASP A 254 2.61 -18.25 -9.34
N TYR A 255 3.39 -17.83 -8.32
CA TYR A 255 3.62 -18.63 -7.11
C TYR A 255 2.34 -18.87 -6.31
N TYR A 256 1.50 -17.85 -6.14
CA TYR A 256 0.24 -18.00 -5.39
C TYR A 256 -0.80 -18.79 -6.19
N GLU A 257 -0.85 -18.63 -7.51
CA GLU A 257 -1.72 -19.43 -8.39
C GLU A 257 -1.36 -20.91 -8.33
N GLN A 258 -0.07 -21.25 -8.47
CA GLN A 258 0.41 -22.63 -8.33
C GLN A 258 0.09 -23.21 -6.96
N ARG A 259 0.31 -22.45 -5.89
CA ARG A 259 -0.01 -22.89 -4.53
C ARG A 259 -1.51 -23.16 -4.36
N ASN A 260 -2.37 -22.29 -4.89
CA ASN A 260 -3.82 -22.48 -4.87
C ASN A 260 -4.26 -23.71 -5.68
N LEU A 261 -3.62 -23.94 -6.83
CA LEU A 261 -3.90 -25.09 -7.69
C LEU A 261 -3.51 -26.42 -7.00
N ILE A 262 -2.35 -26.47 -6.35
CA ILE A 262 -1.91 -27.61 -5.55
C ILE A 262 -2.89 -27.89 -4.40
N TYR A 263 -3.37 -26.85 -3.70
CA TYR A 263 -4.39 -27.03 -2.67
C TYR A 263 -5.68 -27.61 -3.23
N LYS A 264 -6.12 -27.14 -4.42
CA LYS A 264 -7.32 -27.66 -5.09
C LYS A 264 -7.14 -29.12 -5.51
N LEU A 265 -6.00 -29.49 -6.08
CA LEU A 265 -5.71 -30.87 -6.51
C LEU A 265 -5.57 -31.83 -5.32
N ASN A 266 -4.86 -31.44 -4.26
CA ASN A 266 -4.77 -32.24 -3.04
C ASN A 266 -6.14 -32.45 -2.39
N PHE A 267 -7.03 -31.48 -2.54
CA PHE A 267 -8.40 -31.58 -2.08
C PHE A 267 -9.24 -32.56 -2.91
N GLU A 268 -9.16 -32.50 -4.25
CA GLU A 268 -9.85 -33.44 -5.14
C GLU A 268 -9.41 -34.89 -4.90
N LYS A 269 -8.10 -35.11 -4.72
CA LYS A 269 -7.56 -36.44 -4.37
C LYS A 269 -8.12 -36.94 -3.05
N LYS A 270 -8.15 -36.11 -2.00
CA LYS A 270 -8.72 -36.49 -0.69
C LYS A 270 -10.22 -36.80 -0.77
N LYS A 271 -10.98 -36.14 -1.64
CA LYS A 271 -12.40 -36.45 -1.86
C LYS A 271 -12.63 -37.81 -2.52
N GLN A 272 -11.69 -38.27 -3.35
CA GLN A 272 -11.78 -39.57 -4.02
C GLN A 272 -11.31 -40.73 -3.14
N THR A 273 -10.62 -40.44 -2.03
CA THR A 273 -10.12 -41.47 -1.08
C THR A 273 -11.05 -41.71 0.11
N ILE A 274 -12.23 -41.10 0.12
CA ILE A 274 -13.32 -41.27 1.11
C ILE A 274 -14.51 -41.86 0.37
#